data_AF-A0A8F4XXK4-F1
#
_entry.id   AF-A0A8F4XXK4-F1
#
_cell.length_a   1.000
_cell.length_b   1.000
_cell.length_c   1.000
_cell.angle_alpha   90.00
_cell.angle_beta   90.00
_cell.angle_gamma   90.00
#
_symmetry.space_group_name_H-M   'P 1'
#
loop_
_entity.id
_entity.type
_entity.pdbx_description
1 polymer ?
#
loop_
_entity_poly.entity_id
_entity_poly.type
_entity_poly.pdbx_seq_one_letter_code
_entity_poly.pdbx_strand_id
1 'polypeptide(L)'
;MNIDKRTLREVAEKATPGPWKVFSDIDTKTFSIHTPRDKRCENVIKWGGFDCQPNAEANAEFIAAFNPKVALALLDELEHYKSREERVTKLVLDNSASWDALYKKLEAAEKHIAELEARKVNLSKLSVGEVMHMSGFSRDYAEGWCAGNDNAIHEIRTAGIKVKES
;
A
#
# COMPACT_ATOMS: atom_id res chain seq x y z
N MET A 1 1.56 19.48 22.97
CA MET A 1 1.46 20.84 22.40
C MET A 1 0.80 20.72 21.03
N ASN A 2 -0.31 21.41 20.79
CA ASN A 2 -0.94 21.44 19.46
C ASN A 2 -0.51 22.72 18.75
N ILE A 3 0.13 22.59 17.59
CA ILE A 3 0.62 23.74 16.81
C ILE A 3 -0.42 24.07 15.75
N ASP A 4 -0.99 25.27 15.82
CA ASP A 4 -1.88 25.77 14.78
C ASP A 4 -1.08 26.19 13.54
N LYS A 5 -0.90 25.24 12.62
CA LYS A 5 -0.13 25.43 11.37
C LYS A 5 -0.75 26.47 10.44
N ARG A 6 -2.07 26.65 10.47
CA ARG A 6 -2.76 27.65 9.64
C ARG A 6 -2.44 29.05 10.15
N THR A 7 -2.62 29.26 11.44
CA THR A 7 -2.25 30.54 12.07
C THR A 7 -0.77 30.83 11.87
N LEU A 8 0.12 29.83 12.00
CA LEU A 8 1.55 30.00 11.72
C LEU A 8 1.85 30.40 10.27
N ARG A 9 1.16 29.82 9.29
CA ARG A 9 1.30 30.21 7.89
C ARG A 9 0.85 31.66 7.68
N GLU A 10 -0.32 32.02 8.19
CA GLU A 10 -0.88 33.37 8.03
C GLU A 10 0.03 34.47 8.65
N VAL A 11 0.66 34.20 9.80
CA VAL A 11 1.62 35.16 10.39
C VAL A 11 2.93 35.20 9.61
N ALA A 12 3.42 34.07 9.08
CA ALA A 12 4.63 34.02 8.28
C ALA A 12 4.46 34.74 6.93
N GLU A 13 3.31 34.62 6.27
CA GLU A 13 2.99 35.32 5.01
C GLU A 13 2.89 36.85 5.20
N LYS A 14 2.44 37.31 6.37
CA LYS A 14 2.34 38.75 6.71
C LYS A 14 3.67 39.35 7.17
N ALA A 15 4.62 38.53 7.61
CA ALA A 15 5.91 39.00 8.10
C ALA A 15 6.84 39.42 6.94
N THR A 16 7.87 40.21 7.26
CA THR A 16 8.89 40.60 6.27
C THR A 16 9.54 39.35 5.65
N PRO A 17 9.48 39.16 4.33
CA PRO A 17 10.07 37.96 3.71
C PRO A 17 11.57 37.86 3.96
N GLY A 18 12.06 36.62 4.09
CA GLY A 18 13.49 36.33 4.16
C GLY A 18 14.20 36.46 2.81
N PRO A 19 15.53 36.25 2.76
CA PRO A 19 16.38 35.84 3.87
C PRO A 19 16.67 37.00 4.82
N TRP A 20 16.90 36.68 6.08
CA TRP A 20 17.30 37.63 7.11
C TRP A 20 18.78 37.41 7.48
N LYS A 21 19.45 38.46 7.96
CA LYS A 21 20.85 38.41 8.41
C LYS A 21 21.01 39.09 9.76
N VAL A 22 21.91 38.55 10.58
CA VAL A 22 22.30 39.16 11.85
C VAL A 22 23.30 40.29 11.59
N PHE A 23 23.10 41.39 12.30
CA PHE A 23 24.07 42.45 12.48
C PHE A 23 24.47 42.48 13.95
N SER A 24 25.77 42.39 14.21
CA SER A 24 26.35 42.48 15.55
C SER A 24 27.27 43.69 15.65
N ASP A 25 27.06 44.51 16.67
CA ASP A 25 27.94 45.60 17.08
C ASP A 25 28.35 45.33 18.54
N ILE A 26 29.61 44.94 18.72
CA ILE A 26 30.16 44.54 20.02
C ILE A 26 30.30 45.76 20.93
N ASP A 27 30.63 46.93 20.38
CA ASP A 27 30.86 48.16 21.14
C ASP A 27 29.55 48.68 21.73
N THR A 28 28.45 48.58 20.97
CA THR A 28 27.12 48.99 21.42
C THR A 28 26.27 47.83 21.95
N LYS A 29 26.84 46.63 22.07
CA LYS A 29 26.14 45.38 22.44
C LYS A 29 24.80 45.20 21.71
N THR A 30 24.79 45.51 20.42
CA THR A 30 23.58 45.53 19.60
C THR A 30 23.58 44.34 18.65
N PHE A 31 22.58 43.47 18.82
CA PHE A 31 22.32 42.34 17.93
C PHE A 31 20.96 42.56 17.29
N SER A 32 20.92 42.73 15.98
CA SER A 32 19.69 43.07 15.24
C SER A 32 19.60 42.27 13.95
N ILE A 33 18.39 42.13 13.43
CA ILE A 33 18.11 41.33 12.24
C ILE A 33 17.71 42.26 11.09
N HIS A 34 18.31 42.07 9.92
CA HIS A 34 18.09 42.91 8.73
C HIS A 34 17.76 42.07 7.49
N THR A 35 17.27 42.74 6.46
CA THR A 35 17.29 42.19 5.10
C THR A 35 18.68 42.42 4.47
N PRO A 36 19.18 41.55 3.57
CA PRO A 36 20.52 41.65 3.00
C PRO A 36 20.85 42.94 2.24
N ARG A 37 19.84 43.74 1.87
CA ARG A 37 20.01 45.00 1.13
C ARG A 37 20.09 46.22 2.03
N ASP A 38 19.72 46.09 3.30
CA ASP A 38 19.80 47.20 4.26
C ASP A 38 21.24 47.30 4.82
N LYS A 39 21.73 48.54 4.92
CA LYS A 39 23.10 48.86 5.31
C LYS A 39 23.27 49.37 6.74
N ARG A 40 22.19 49.64 7.48
CA ARG A 40 22.22 49.88 8.95
C ARG A 40 20.91 50.35 9.59
N CYS A 41 19.89 50.76 8.81
CA CYS A 41 18.87 51.69 9.32
C CYS A 41 17.45 51.11 9.41
N GLU A 42 17.20 49.92 8.87
CA GLU A 42 15.88 49.28 8.83
C GLU A 42 15.94 47.88 9.46
N ASN A 43 16.10 47.85 10.79
CA ASN A 43 16.06 46.59 11.56
C ASN A 43 14.67 45.94 11.40
N VAL A 44 14.64 44.68 10.95
CA VAL A 44 13.47 43.80 11.02
C VAL A 44 13.13 43.51 12.49
N ILE A 45 14.16 43.26 13.30
CA ILE A 45 14.06 43.11 14.75
C ILE A 45 15.22 43.84 15.41
N LYS A 46 14.91 44.74 16.35
CA LYS A 46 15.87 45.40 17.25
C LYS A 46 15.40 45.20 18.69
N TRP A 47 15.80 44.08 19.29
CA TRP A 47 15.36 43.72 20.63
C TRP A 47 16.51 43.13 21.44
N GLY A 48 16.75 43.69 22.62
CA GLY A 48 17.88 43.34 23.48
C GLY A 48 17.71 42.05 24.30
N GLY A 49 16.57 41.37 24.22
CA GLY A 49 16.29 40.23 25.09
C GLY A 49 15.77 40.61 26.47
N PHE A 50 15.14 39.66 27.18
CA PHE A 50 14.75 39.81 28.59
C PHE A 50 15.82 39.27 29.56
N ASP A 51 16.88 38.65 29.03
CA ASP A 51 17.89 37.88 29.75
C ASP A 51 19.14 38.70 30.12
N CYS A 52 19.10 40.03 29.98
CA CYS A 52 20.25 40.94 30.12
C CYS A 52 21.34 40.74 29.05
N GLN A 53 20.95 40.27 27.85
CA GLN A 53 21.76 40.10 26.64
C GLN A 53 22.77 38.94 26.49
N PRO A 54 22.97 37.99 27.43
CA PRO A 54 23.97 36.94 27.26
C PRO A 54 23.68 36.04 26.05
N ASN A 55 22.41 35.87 25.64
CA ASN A 55 22.05 35.07 24.47
C ASN A 55 21.59 35.92 23.26
N ALA A 56 21.79 37.23 23.29
CA ALA A 56 21.22 38.13 22.28
C ALA A 56 21.69 37.81 20.86
N GLU A 57 22.97 37.46 20.68
CA GLU A 57 23.53 37.03 19.40
C GLU A 57 22.90 35.72 18.92
N ALA A 58 22.91 34.68 19.77
CA ALA A 58 22.35 33.37 19.43
C ALA A 58 20.85 33.42 19.11
N ASN A 59 20.08 34.25 19.84
CA ASN A 59 18.67 34.46 19.56
C ASN A 59 18.45 35.15 18.21
N ALA A 60 19.26 36.16 17.89
CA ALA A 60 19.20 36.84 16.60
C ALA A 60 19.55 35.89 15.44
N GLU A 61 20.58 35.05 15.61
CA GLU A 61 20.97 34.02 14.64
C GLU A 61 19.86 32.99 14.42
N PHE A 62 19.27 32.48 15.50
CA PHE A 62 18.18 31.52 15.42
C PHE A 62 16.97 32.09 14.66
N ILE A 63 16.53 33.31 15.01
CA ILE A 63 15.37 33.94 14.35
C ILE A 63 15.69 34.31 12.89
N ALA A 64 16.91 34.76 12.60
CA ALA A 64 17.33 35.06 11.23
C ALA A 64 17.38 33.80 10.35
N ALA A 65 17.85 32.69 10.91
CA ALA A 65 17.84 31.38 10.25
C ALA A 65 16.40 30.87 10.06
N PHE A 66 15.56 30.97 11.09
CA PHE A 66 14.14 30.60 11.08
C PHE A 66 13.23 31.76 10.61
N ASN A 67 13.63 32.44 9.55
CA ASN A 67 12.84 33.53 8.97
C ASN A 67 11.55 32.99 8.29
N PRO A 68 10.58 33.88 7.95
CA PRO A 68 9.29 33.47 7.41
C PRO A 68 9.37 32.62 6.14
N LYS A 69 10.38 32.83 5.29
CA LYS A 69 10.59 32.01 4.08
C LYS A 69 10.91 30.56 4.46
N VAL A 70 11.76 30.35 5.47
CA VAL A 70 12.10 29.01 5.96
C VAL A 70 10.91 28.36 6.66
N ALA A 71 10.18 29.11 7.49
CA ALA A 71 8.98 28.61 8.15
C ALA A 71 7.91 28.13 7.14
N LEU A 72 7.66 28.91 6.08
CA LEU A 72 6.72 28.53 5.02
C LEU A 72 7.18 27.28 4.27
N ALA A 73 8.47 27.19 3.89
CA ALA A 73 9.01 26.01 3.23
C ALA A 73 8.86 24.74 4.08
N LEU A 74 9.13 24.82 5.38
CA LEU A 74 8.94 23.70 6.31
C LEU A 74 7.45 23.32 6.45
N LEU A 75 6.54 24.29 6.45
CA LEU A 75 5.10 24.01 6.46
C LEU A 75 4.64 23.32 5.16
N ASP A 76 5.16 23.74 4.00
CA ASP A 76 4.90 23.09 2.71
C ASP A 76 5.40 21.64 2.69
N GLU A 77 6.62 21.39 3.19
CA GLU A 77 7.16 20.03 3.32
C GLU A 77 6.30 19.15 4.25
N LEU A 78 5.87 19.67 5.40
CA LEU A 78 5.01 18.95 6.33
C LEU A 78 3.65 18.60 5.72
N GLU A 79 3.05 19.53 4.96
CA GLU A 79 1.80 19.30 4.25
C GLU A 79 1.96 18.25 3.15
N HIS A 80 3.08 18.30 2.42
CA HIS A 80 3.44 17.30 1.43
C HIS A 80 3.57 15.89 2.04
N TYR A 81 4.28 15.75 3.16
CA TYR A 81 4.41 14.46 3.84
C TYR A 81 3.08 13.92 4.35
N LYS A 82 2.23 14.78 4.92
CA LYS A 82 0.89 14.39 5.36
C LYS A 82 0.04 13.88 4.19
N SER A 83 0.04 14.60 3.07
CA SER A 83 -0.67 14.16 1.86
C SER A 83 -0.15 12.82 1.33
N ARG A 84 1.17 12.58 1.40
CA ARG A 84 1.77 11.28 1.02
C ARG A 84 1.32 10.15 1.94
N GLU A 85 1.27 10.38 3.25
CA GLU A 85 0.82 9.39 4.24
C GLU A 85 -0.64 8.98 3.98
N GLU A 86 -1.52 9.95 3.72
CA GLU A 86 -2.93 9.71 3.38
C GLU A 86 -3.06 8.86 2.10
N ARG A 87 -2.27 9.16 1.06
CA ARG A 87 -2.24 8.40 -0.19
C ARG A 87 -1.75 6.97 0.01
N VAL A 88 -0.69 6.77 0.79
CA VAL A 88 -0.15 5.43 1.09
C VAL A 88 -1.17 4.62 1.88
N THR A 89 -1.81 5.23 2.88
CA THR A 89 -2.87 4.58 3.67
C THR A 89 -4.01 4.10 2.78
N LYS A 90 -4.47 4.96 1.85
CA LYS A 90 -5.50 4.59 0.87
C LYS A 90 -5.06 3.42 -0.02
N LEU A 91 -3.85 3.48 -0.58
CA LEU A 91 -3.32 2.39 -1.42
C LEU A 91 -3.23 1.06 -0.68
N VAL A 92 -2.83 1.08 0.60
CA VAL A 92 -2.77 -0.13 1.43
C VAL A 92 -4.17 -0.72 1.64
N LEU A 93 -5.17 0.12 1.93
CA LEU A 93 -6.55 -0.32 2.11
C LEU A 93 -7.14 -0.89 0.80
N ASP A 94 -6.94 -0.21 -0.32
CA ASP A 94 -7.43 -0.65 -1.64
C ASP A 94 -6.77 -1.98 -2.05
N ASN A 95 -5.46 -2.13 -1.80
CA ASN A 95 -4.75 -3.39 -2.03
C ASN A 95 -5.27 -4.50 -1.11
N SER A 96 -5.52 -4.22 0.17
CA SER A 96 -6.08 -5.21 1.10
C SER A 96 -7.43 -5.75 0.62
N ALA A 97 -8.33 -4.87 0.17
CA ALA A 97 -9.62 -5.28 -0.39
C ALA A 97 -9.46 -6.14 -1.65
N SER A 98 -8.45 -5.84 -2.47
CA SER A 98 -8.11 -6.65 -3.66
C SER A 98 -7.63 -8.05 -3.26
N TRP A 99 -6.75 -8.16 -2.26
CA TRP A 99 -6.26 -9.45 -1.75
C TRP A 99 -7.39 -10.31 -1.20
N ASP A 100 -8.32 -9.73 -0.42
CA ASP A 100 -9.48 -10.48 0.10
C ASP A 100 -10.34 -11.08 -1.02
N ALA A 101 -10.55 -10.33 -2.11
CA ALA A 101 -11.29 -10.81 -3.26
C ALA A 101 -10.53 -11.93 -4.01
N LEU A 102 -9.20 -11.83 -4.11
CA LEU A 102 -8.36 -12.86 -4.72
C LEU A 102 -8.33 -14.13 -3.88
N TYR A 103 -8.22 -14.02 -2.55
CA TYR A 103 -8.26 -15.17 -1.64
C TYR A 103 -9.58 -15.94 -1.74
N LYS A 104 -10.72 -15.23 -1.78
CA LYS A 104 -12.03 -15.89 -1.97
C LYS A 104 -12.13 -16.62 -3.31
N LYS A 105 -11.58 -16.05 -4.38
CA LYS A 105 -11.53 -16.70 -5.69
C LYS A 105 -10.61 -17.93 -5.68
N LEU A 106 -9.48 -17.84 -5.00
CA LEU A 106 -8.55 -18.95 -4.83
C LEU A 106 -9.21 -20.10 -4.06
N GLU A 107 -9.81 -19.81 -2.91
CA GLU A 107 -10.52 -20.81 -2.10
C GLU A 107 -11.66 -21.47 -2.90
N ALA A 108 -12.44 -20.70 -3.65
CA ALA A 108 -13.48 -21.23 -4.51
C ALA A 108 -12.93 -22.12 -5.65
N ALA A 109 -11.80 -21.73 -6.25
CA ALA A 109 -11.15 -22.52 -7.28
C ALA A 109 -10.56 -23.82 -6.72
N GLU A 110 -9.90 -23.78 -5.57
CA GLU A 110 -9.37 -24.95 -4.86
C GLU A 110 -10.49 -25.92 -4.50
N LYS A 111 -11.61 -25.41 -3.96
CA LYS A 111 -12.80 -26.23 -3.69
C LYS A 111 -13.34 -26.88 -4.95
N HIS A 112 -13.46 -26.13 -6.05
CA HIS A 112 -13.94 -26.67 -7.31
C HIS A 112 -13.00 -27.74 -7.89
N ILE A 113 -11.68 -27.54 -7.77
CA ILE A 113 -10.68 -28.56 -8.15
C ILE A 113 -10.86 -29.82 -7.31
N ALA A 114 -10.96 -29.69 -5.98
CA ALA A 114 -11.18 -30.83 -5.10
C ALA A 114 -12.49 -31.59 -5.43
N GLU A 115 -13.57 -30.86 -5.75
CA GLU A 115 -14.82 -31.45 -6.22
C GLU A 115 -14.63 -32.23 -7.53
N LEU A 116 -13.91 -31.66 -8.51
CA LEU A 116 -13.62 -32.33 -9.78
C LEU A 116 -12.72 -33.56 -9.59
N GLU A 117 -11.70 -33.48 -8.75
CA GLU A 117 -10.81 -34.60 -8.41
C GLU A 117 -11.52 -35.71 -7.64
N ALA A 118 -12.59 -35.38 -6.91
CA ALA A 118 -13.42 -36.35 -6.22
C ALA A 118 -14.46 -37.04 -7.14
N ARG A 119 -14.82 -36.43 -8.28
CA ARG A 119 -15.77 -37.02 -9.23
C ARG A 119 -15.24 -38.36 -9.76
N LYS A 120 -16.17 -39.29 -9.89
CA LYS A 120 -15.92 -40.61 -10.47
C LYS A 120 -16.81 -40.80 -11.69
N VAL A 121 -16.24 -41.27 -12.79
CA VAL A 121 -16.99 -41.72 -13.95
C VAL A 121 -17.75 -42.99 -13.55
N ASN A 122 -19.05 -43.02 -13.85
CA ASN A 122 -19.85 -44.22 -13.64
C ASN A 122 -19.87 -45.02 -14.94
N LEU A 123 -19.16 -46.15 -14.94
CA LEU A 123 -19.14 -47.09 -16.04
C LEU A 123 -19.32 -48.49 -15.45
N SER A 124 -20.52 -49.03 -15.56
CA SER A 124 -20.90 -50.31 -14.94
C SER A 124 -20.15 -51.47 -15.57
N LYS A 125 -19.54 -52.32 -14.74
CA LYS A 125 -19.01 -53.61 -15.18
C LYS A 125 -20.11 -54.66 -15.11
N LEU A 126 -20.45 -55.22 -16.26
CA LEU A 126 -21.44 -56.28 -16.40
C LEU A 126 -20.75 -57.58 -16.82
N SER A 127 -21.27 -58.70 -16.33
CA SER A 127 -20.84 -60.02 -16.74
C SER A 127 -21.32 -60.34 -18.16
N VAL A 128 -20.63 -61.27 -18.82
CA VAL A 128 -21.01 -61.76 -20.14
C VAL A 128 -22.46 -62.26 -20.15
N GLY A 129 -22.90 -62.96 -19.09
CA GLY A 129 -24.27 -63.46 -18.95
C GLY A 129 -25.31 -62.33 -18.86
N GLU A 130 -25.04 -61.27 -18.10
CA GLU A 130 -25.92 -60.09 -18.02
C GLU A 130 -26.01 -59.38 -19.37
N VAL A 131 -24.90 -59.22 -20.07
CA VAL A 131 -24.87 -58.59 -21.40
C VAL A 131 -25.64 -59.43 -22.42
N MET A 132 -25.47 -60.76 -22.42
CA MET A 132 -26.26 -61.67 -23.26
C MET A 132 -27.75 -61.54 -22.98
N HIS A 133 -28.15 -61.53 -21.69
CA HIS A 133 -29.54 -61.43 -21.29
C HIS A 133 -30.17 -60.09 -21.71
N MET A 134 -29.47 -58.97 -21.52
CA MET A 134 -29.98 -57.65 -21.88
C MET A 134 -30.03 -57.40 -23.37
N SER A 135 -29.02 -57.89 -24.10
CA SER A 135 -28.84 -57.55 -25.51
C SER A 135 -29.48 -58.56 -26.46
N GLY A 136 -29.70 -59.80 -26.01
CA GLY A 136 -30.23 -60.90 -26.83
C GLY A 136 -29.23 -61.45 -27.86
N PHE A 137 -27.99 -60.97 -27.86
CA PHE A 137 -26.95 -61.39 -28.80
C PHE A 137 -26.13 -62.59 -28.32
N SER A 138 -25.30 -63.12 -29.23
CA SER A 138 -24.45 -64.27 -28.98
C SER A 138 -23.42 -64.02 -27.86
N ARG A 139 -22.88 -65.12 -27.34
CA ARG A 139 -21.80 -65.08 -26.35
C ARG A 139 -20.58 -64.29 -26.87
N ASP A 140 -20.17 -64.51 -28.12
CA ASP A 140 -19.02 -63.82 -28.73
C ASP A 140 -19.21 -62.30 -28.77
N TYR A 141 -20.43 -61.83 -29.06
CA TYR A 141 -20.76 -60.41 -28.99
C TYR A 141 -20.62 -59.88 -27.56
N ALA A 142 -21.18 -60.60 -26.58
CA ALA A 142 -21.14 -60.19 -25.18
C ALA A 142 -19.70 -60.17 -24.63
N GLU A 143 -18.86 -61.13 -25.00
CA GLU A 143 -17.43 -61.14 -24.65
C GLU A 143 -16.69 -59.96 -25.28
N GLY A 144 -16.96 -59.63 -26.54
CA GLY A 144 -16.40 -58.45 -27.20
C GLY A 144 -16.83 -57.14 -26.54
N TRP A 145 -18.09 -57.02 -26.12
CA TRP A 145 -18.59 -55.86 -25.38
C TRP A 145 -17.90 -55.72 -24.03
N CYS A 146 -17.78 -56.80 -23.25
CA CYS A 146 -17.09 -56.80 -21.95
C CYS A 146 -15.61 -56.40 -22.10
N ALA A 147 -14.92 -56.94 -23.11
CA ALA A 147 -13.53 -56.59 -23.40
C ALA A 147 -13.37 -55.11 -23.80
N GLY A 148 -14.28 -54.58 -24.61
CA GLY A 148 -14.32 -53.15 -24.95
C GLY A 148 -14.57 -52.25 -23.74
N ASN A 149 -15.48 -52.67 -22.84
CA ASN A 149 -15.77 -51.94 -21.60
C ASN A 149 -14.56 -51.95 -20.65
N ASP A 150 -13.88 -53.09 -20.50
CA ASP A 150 -12.65 -53.18 -19.69
C ASP A 150 -11.52 -52.30 -20.25
N ASN A 151 -11.37 -52.24 -21.59
CA ASN A 151 -10.43 -51.34 -22.24
C ASN A 151 -10.79 -49.86 -22.00
N ALA A 152 -12.07 -49.49 -22.09
CA ALA A 152 -12.50 -48.12 -21.79
C ALA A 152 -12.21 -47.73 -20.33
N ILE A 153 -12.45 -48.63 -19.37
CA ILE A 153 -12.10 -48.43 -17.96
C ILE A 153 -10.59 -48.24 -17.79
N HIS A 154 -9.78 -49.05 -18.48
CA HIS A 154 -8.32 -48.92 -18.47
C HIS A 154 -7.86 -47.54 -18.96
N GLU A 155 -8.32 -47.11 -20.14
CA GLU A 155 -7.93 -45.82 -20.72
C GLU A 155 -8.37 -44.63 -19.84
N ILE A 156 -9.57 -44.67 -19.25
CA ILE A 156 -10.04 -43.63 -18.32
C ILE A 156 -9.12 -43.54 -17.10
N ARG A 157 -8.70 -44.68 -16.53
CA ARG A 157 -7.79 -44.72 -15.38
C ARG A 157 -6.38 -44.26 -15.75
N THR A 158 -5.87 -44.63 -16.93
CA THR A 158 -4.58 -44.17 -17.45
C THR A 158 -4.55 -42.65 -17.62
N ALA A 159 -5.69 -42.03 -17.97
CA ALA A 159 -5.85 -40.58 -18.00
C ALA A 159 -5.94 -39.91 -16.61
N GLY A 160 -5.82 -40.68 -15.52
CA GLY A 160 -5.89 -40.19 -14.14
C GLY A 160 -7.31 -39.95 -13.62
N ILE A 161 -8.34 -40.37 -14.37
CA ILE A 161 -9.74 -40.17 -13.99
C ILE A 161 -10.23 -41.36 -13.17
N LYS A 162 -10.87 -41.08 -12.04
CA LYS A 162 -11.43 -42.12 -11.17
C LYS A 162 -12.68 -42.72 -11.82
N VAL A 163 -12.77 -44.05 -11.83
CA VAL A 163 -13.98 -44.80 -12.23
C VAL A 163 -14.60 -45.42 -10.98
N LYS A 164 -15.93 -45.40 -10.87
CA LYS A 164 -16.65 -46.03 -9.76
C LYS A 164 -16.42 -47.55 -9.81
N GLU A 165 -16.01 -48.15 -8.69
CA GLU A 165 -15.93 -49.60 -8.56
C GLU A 165 -17.35 -50.17 -8.61
N SER A 166 -17.55 -51.20 -9.43
CA SER A 166 -18.83 -51.90 -9.63
C SER A 166 -19.03 -52.95 -8.55
#